data_AF-A0AAP3DBY1-F1
#
_entry.id   AF-A0AAP3DBY1-F1
#
_cell.length_a   1.000
_cell.length_b   1.000
_cell.length_c   1.000
_cell.angle_alpha   90.00
_cell.angle_beta   90.00
_cell.angle_gamma   90.00
#
_symmetry.space_group_name_H-M   'P 1'
#
loop_
_entity.id
_entity.type
_entity.pdbx_description
1 polymer ?
#
loop_
_entity_poly.entity_id
_entity_poly.type
_entity_poly.pdbx_seq_one_letter_code
_entity_poly.pdbx_strand_id
1 'polypeptide(L)'
;MKYRTVFDIIGPVMIGPSSSHTAGAARMGQVARQLFRHEPERVKISLYGSFAKTYRGHGTDVALIGGILGFETDDTRIPNALEITKEREIEVAFIEEEANAPHPNTARIRLYKGEEEIEVVACSIGGGKIEVVELNGFDLQLSGTSPALLIVNNDRFGAIAAVSSILAKHEINISTMSVSRKEKGRRALMVIETDELLADEIIEEIKEQSNICQVTIMD
;
A
#
# COMPACT_ATOMS: atom_id res chain seq x y z
N MET A 1 11.91 -19.23 -7.21
CA MET A 1 10.45 -19.03 -7.24
C MET A 1 9.77 -20.26 -7.83
N LYS A 2 8.73 -20.80 -7.19
CA LYS A 2 7.84 -21.81 -7.79
C LYS A 2 6.61 -21.08 -8.34
N TYR A 3 6.49 -20.96 -9.65
CA TYR A 3 5.27 -20.50 -10.31
C TYR A 3 4.16 -21.54 -10.05
N ARG A 4 3.00 -21.11 -9.55
CA ARG A 4 1.91 -22.01 -9.13
C ARG A 4 0.89 -22.24 -10.26
N THR A 5 0.77 -21.30 -11.18
CA THR A 5 -0.13 -21.38 -12.34
C THR A 5 0.53 -20.85 -13.61
N VAL A 6 -0.01 -21.21 -14.79
CA VAL A 6 0.45 -20.62 -16.07
C VAL A 6 0.22 -19.10 -16.12
N PHE A 7 -0.79 -18.61 -15.39
CA PHE A 7 -1.08 -17.19 -15.26
C PHE A 7 -0.07 -16.42 -14.40
N ASP A 8 0.77 -17.10 -13.60
CA ASP A 8 1.91 -16.46 -12.94
C ASP A 8 3.07 -16.16 -13.92
N ILE A 9 3.06 -16.79 -15.10
CA ILE A 9 4.07 -16.65 -16.14
C ILE A 9 3.64 -15.58 -17.16
N ILE A 10 2.34 -15.49 -17.43
CA ILE A 10 1.74 -14.45 -18.28
C ILE A 10 1.56 -13.20 -17.41
N GLY A 11 2.29 -12.11 -17.72
CA GLY A 11 2.15 -10.84 -17.00
C GLY A 11 0.70 -10.29 -17.06
N PRO A 12 0.32 -9.37 -16.15
CA PRO A 12 -1.03 -8.83 -16.12
C PRO A 12 -1.36 -8.09 -17.41
N VAL A 13 -2.64 -8.04 -17.75
CA VAL A 13 -3.14 -7.11 -18.78
C VAL A 13 -2.87 -5.70 -18.26
N MET A 14 -2.20 -4.88 -19.09
CA MET A 14 -1.70 -3.58 -18.67
C MET A 14 -1.56 -2.62 -19.84
N ILE A 15 -1.53 -1.33 -19.52
CA ILE A 15 -1.01 -0.29 -20.41
C ILE A 15 0.49 -0.12 -20.13
N GLY A 16 1.25 0.11 -21.20
CA GLY A 16 2.67 0.43 -21.15
C GLY A 16 3.62 -0.74 -21.43
N PRO A 17 4.93 -0.46 -21.50
CA PRO A 17 5.90 -1.40 -22.06
C PRO A 17 6.43 -2.44 -21.05
N SER A 18 6.18 -2.26 -19.75
CA SER A 18 6.89 -3.03 -18.71
C SER A 18 5.98 -3.42 -17.54
N SER A 19 5.93 -4.72 -17.23
CA SER A 19 5.13 -5.23 -16.13
C SER A 19 5.65 -4.81 -14.76
N SER A 20 6.96 -4.59 -14.62
CA SER A 20 7.54 -4.08 -13.37
C SER A 20 7.39 -2.57 -13.23
N HIS A 21 7.70 -1.84 -14.30
CA HIS A 21 7.76 -0.38 -14.26
C HIS A 21 6.41 0.29 -14.50
N THR A 22 5.43 -0.42 -15.05
CA THR A 22 4.08 0.11 -15.33
C THR A 22 3.02 -0.61 -14.50
N ALA A 23 2.80 -1.93 -14.67
CA ALA A 23 1.77 -2.62 -13.90
C ALA A 23 2.08 -2.68 -12.38
N GLY A 24 3.32 -3.00 -12.01
CA GLY A 24 3.75 -2.97 -10.60
C GLY A 24 3.66 -1.56 -10.02
N ALA A 25 4.11 -0.56 -10.77
CA ALA A 25 4.01 0.85 -10.38
C ALA A 25 2.56 1.32 -10.16
N ALA A 26 1.64 0.98 -11.07
CA ALA A 26 0.21 1.28 -10.90
C ALA A 26 -0.37 0.61 -9.66
N ARG A 27 -0.07 -0.68 -9.42
CA ARG A 27 -0.50 -1.38 -8.20
C ARG A 27 0.03 -0.74 -6.92
N MET A 28 1.27 -0.26 -6.93
CA MET A 28 1.83 0.46 -5.77
C MET A 28 1.02 1.75 -5.50
N GLY A 29 0.63 2.47 -6.55
CA GLY A 29 -0.25 3.62 -6.43
C GLY A 29 -1.65 3.27 -5.93
N GLN A 30 -2.24 2.18 -6.42
CA GLN A 30 -3.56 1.68 -5.99
C GLN A 30 -3.56 1.33 -4.50
N VAL A 31 -2.54 0.59 -4.03
CA VAL A 31 -2.40 0.28 -2.61
C VAL A 31 -2.29 1.54 -1.78
N ALA A 32 -1.46 2.52 -2.19
CA ALA A 32 -1.39 3.79 -1.47
C ALA A 32 -2.76 4.51 -1.44
N ARG A 33 -3.51 4.51 -2.55
CA ARG A 33 -4.86 5.10 -2.62
C ARG A 33 -5.87 4.38 -1.72
N GLN A 34 -5.87 3.04 -1.70
CA GLN A 34 -6.74 2.24 -0.83
C GLN A 34 -6.43 2.51 0.65
N LEU A 35 -5.14 2.57 1.00
CA LEU A 35 -4.71 2.87 2.37
C LEU A 35 -5.10 4.29 2.80
N PHE A 36 -5.08 5.26 1.87
CA PHE A 36 -5.44 6.65 2.13
C PHE A 36 -6.95 6.91 2.11
N ARG A 37 -7.74 6.05 1.45
CA ARG A 37 -9.22 6.12 1.30
C ARG A 37 -9.78 7.38 0.64
N HIS A 38 -8.95 8.35 0.30
CA HIS A 38 -9.34 9.64 -0.24
C HIS A 38 -8.55 10.00 -1.49
N GLU A 39 -9.11 10.93 -2.28
CA GLU A 39 -8.31 11.65 -3.27
C GLU A 39 -7.34 12.59 -2.57
N PRO A 40 -6.02 12.46 -2.82
CA PRO A 40 -5.04 13.39 -2.26
C PRO A 40 -5.11 14.75 -2.93
N GLU A 41 -4.83 15.79 -2.16
CA GLU A 41 -4.59 17.15 -2.65
C GLU A 41 -3.13 17.33 -3.07
N ARG A 42 -2.23 16.55 -2.47
CA ARG A 42 -0.80 16.55 -2.80
C ARG A 42 -0.20 15.16 -2.72
N VAL A 43 0.69 14.88 -3.65
CA VAL A 43 1.39 13.62 -3.84
C VAL A 43 2.89 13.89 -3.94
N LYS A 44 3.68 13.18 -3.12
CA LYS A 44 5.13 13.20 -3.19
C LYS A 44 5.65 11.78 -3.35
N ILE A 45 6.43 11.54 -4.40
CA ILE A 45 6.96 10.22 -4.74
C ILE A 45 8.48 10.30 -4.78
N SER A 46 9.13 9.60 -3.85
CA SER A 46 10.56 9.35 -3.89
C SER A 46 10.82 8.01 -4.58
N LEU A 47 11.61 8.02 -5.65
CA LEU A 47 11.96 6.86 -6.47
C LEU A 47 13.41 6.47 -6.20
N TYR A 48 13.68 5.17 -6.13
CA TYR A 48 15.00 4.63 -5.85
C TYR A 48 15.49 3.77 -7.03
N GLY A 49 16.81 3.55 -7.11
CA GLY A 49 17.40 2.55 -8.01
C GLY A 49 17.01 2.69 -9.49
N SER A 50 16.52 1.60 -10.08
CA SER A 50 16.07 1.55 -11.48
C SER A 50 14.86 2.45 -11.73
N PHE A 51 13.95 2.57 -10.76
CA PHE A 51 12.81 3.49 -10.87
C PHE A 51 13.30 4.93 -11.00
N ALA A 52 14.20 5.38 -10.12
CA ALA A 52 14.77 6.74 -10.18
C ALA A 52 15.39 7.04 -11.55
N LYS A 53 16.10 6.07 -12.13
CA LYS A 53 16.84 6.24 -13.39
C LYS A 53 15.98 6.23 -14.64
N THR A 54 14.82 5.55 -14.61
CA THR A 54 14.11 5.21 -15.85
C THR A 54 12.61 5.51 -15.83
N TYR A 55 12.08 6.11 -14.76
CA TYR A 55 10.63 6.27 -14.58
C TYR A 55 9.93 6.95 -15.77
N ARG A 56 10.52 8.00 -16.35
CA ARG A 56 9.94 8.67 -17.54
C ARG A 56 9.94 7.77 -18.77
N GLY A 57 11.02 7.03 -18.99
CA GLY A 57 11.18 6.18 -20.19
C GLY A 57 10.26 4.96 -20.18
N HIS A 58 9.95 4.43 -19.00
CA HIS A 58 9.05 3.28 -18.83
C HIS A 58 7.62 3.66 -18.40
N GLY A 59 7.32 4.95 -18.24
CA GLY A 59 6.01 5.44 -17.79
C GLY A 59 5.66 5.10 -16.34
N THR A 60 6.66 4.96 -15.47
CA THR A 60 6.47 4.66 -14.04
C THR A 60 5.83 5.83 -13.28
N ASP A 61 6.13 7.08 -13.66
CA ASP A 61 5.48 8.27 -13.12
C ASP A 61 3.97 8.24 -13.37
N VAL A 62 3.58 8.13 -14.64
CA VAL A 62 2.17 8.12 -15.04
C VAL A 62 1.44 6.89 -14.48
N ALA A 63 2.11 5.74 -14.37
CA ALA A 63 1.55 4.55 -13.74
C ALA A 63 1.30 4.72 -12.24
N LEU A 64 2.30 5.20 -11.48
CA LEU A 64 2.13 5.47 -10.05
C LEU A 64 0.98 6.43 -9.80
N ILE A 65 0.91 7.51 -10.58
CA ILE A 65 -0.16 8.50 -10.46
C ILE A 65 -1.50 7.92 -10.89
N GLY A 66 -1.56 7.14 -11.97
CA GLY A 66 -2.77 6.44 -12.39
C GLY A 66 -3.32 5.55 -11.27
N GLY A 67 -2.46 4.76 -10.63
CA GLY A 67 -2.85 3.96 -9.48
C GLY A 67 -3.34 4.81 -8.30
N ILE A 68 -2.68 5.93 -8.00
CA ILE A 68 -3.09 6.86 -6.94
C ILE A 68 -4.45 7.51 -7.24
N LEU A 69 -4.78 7.71 -8.52
CA LEU A 69 -6.10 8.17 -8.99
C LEU A 69 -7.16 7.06 -8.99
N GLY A 70 -6.78 5.81 -8.66
CA GLY A 70 -7.67 4.65 -8.60
C GLY A 70 -7.89 3.97 -9.96
N PHE A 71 -6.96 4.11 -10.91
CA PHE A 71 -7.03 3.43 -12.20
C PHE A 71 -6.48 2.01 -12.10
N GLU A 72 -7.14 1.08 -12.78
CA GLU A 72 -6.64 -0.29 -12.96
C GLU A 72 -5.44 -0.34 -13.90
N THR A 73 -4.65 -1.41 -13.84
CA THR A 73 -3.38 -1.52 -14.58
C THR A 73 -3.53 -1.44 -16.11
N ASP A 74 -4.71 -1.74 -16.63
CA ASP A 74 -5.07 -1.70 -18.06
C ASP A 74 -5.91 -0.46 -18.45
N ASP A 75 -6.10 0.48 -17.54
CA ASP A 75 -6.89 1.68 -17.81
C ASP A 75 -6.20 2.59 -18.83
N THR A 76 -6.91 2.87 -19.91
CA THR A 76 -6.44 3.74 -21.01
C THR A 76 -6.12 5.18 -20.60
N ARG A 77 -6.56 5.62 -19.41
CA ARG A 77 -6.26 6.95 -18.86
C ARG A 77 -4.88 7.07 -18.23
N ILE A 78 -4.20 5.94 -17.93
CA ILE A 78 -2.87 5.95 -17.29
C ILE A 78 -1.89 6.90 -17.99
N PRO A 79 -1.72 6.89 -19.32
CA PRO A 79 -0.74 7.77 -19.98
C PRO A 79 -0.98 9.26 -19.73
N ASN A 80 -2.23 9.67 -19.46
CA ASN A 80 -2.63 11.05 -19.22
C ASN A 80 -2.78 11.36 -17.72
N ALA A 81 -2.39 10.45 -16.82
CA ALA A 81 -2.64 10.60 -15.39
C ALA A 81 -2.05 11.89 -14.79
N LEU A 82 -0.88 12.33 -15.26
CA LEU A 82 -0.27 13.60 -14.84
C LEU A 82 -1.03 14.84 -15.34
N GLU A 83 -1.71 14.75 -16.47
CA GLU A 83 -2.59 15.83 -16.96
C GLU A 83 -3.86 15.87 -16.12
N ILE A 84 -4.46 14.71 -15.86
CA ILE A 84 -5.64 14.57 -15.00
C ILE A 84 -5.37 15.14 -13.60
N THR A 85 -4.17 14.93 -13.01
CA THR A 85 -3.84 15.56 -11.73
C THR A 85 -3.86 17.09 -11.79
N LYS A 86 -3.43 17.70 -12.91
CA LYS A 86 -3.47 19.16 -13.07
C LYS A 86 -4.90 19.68 -13.19
N GLU A 87 -5.75 18.98 -13.94
CA GLU A 87 -7.18 19.32 -14.07
C GLU A 87 -7.93 19.23 -12.73
N ARG A 88 -7.49 18.33 -11.85
CA ARG A 88 -8.04 18.13 -10.51
C ARG A 88 -7.31 18.94 -9.42
N GLU A 89 -6.39 19.80 -9.81
CA GLU A 89 -5.62 20.65 -8.89
C GLU A 89 -4.82 19.85 -7.82
N ILE A 90 -4.39 18.64 -8.16
CA ILE A 90 -3.56 17.78 -7.32
C ILE A 90 -2.08 18.12 -7.56
N GLU A 91 -1.39 18.55 -6.51
CA GLU A 91 0.04 18.84 -6.58
C GLU A 91 0.87 17.55 -6.61
N VAL A 92 1.75 17.39 -7.60
CA VAL A 92 2.58 16.19 -7.74
C VAL A 92 4.07 16.56 -7.77
N ALA A 93 4.86 15.89 -6.94
CA ALA A 93 6.32 16.02 -6.92
C ALA A 93 7.01 14.65 -6.98
N PHE A 94 7.97 14.51 -7.89
CA PHE A 94 8.87 13.36 -7.96
C PHE A 94 10.26 13.73 -7.47
N ILE A 95 10.87 12.82 -6.70
CA ILE A 95 12.23 12.93 -6.19
C ILE A 95 12.99 11.68 -6.56
N GLU A 96 14.17 11.87 -7.13
CA GLU A 96 15.12 10.80 -7.41
C GLU A 96 16.05 10.66 -6.20
N GLU A 97 16.06 9.48 -5.58
CA GLU A 97 16.86 9.19 -4.40
C GLU A 97 18.05 8.29 -4.75
N GLU A 98 19.24 8.66 -4.26
CA GLU A 98 20.47 7.87 -4.43
C GLU A 98 20.73 6.88 -3.28
N ALA A 99 19.91 6.92 -2.22
CA ALA A 99 20.06 6.04 -1.08
C ALA A 99 19.81 4.56 -1.43
N ASN A 100 20.39 3.66 -0.64
CA ASN A 100 20.12 2.23 -0.75
C ASN A 100 18.66 1.95 -0.39
N ALA A 101 17.99 1.18 -1.25
CA ALA A 101 16.63 0.71 -1.06
C ALA A 101 16.57 -0.82 -1.00
N PRO A 102 15.51 -1.41 -0.42
CA PRO A 102 15.34 -2.87 -0.35
C PRO A 102 15.31 -3.56 -1.72
N HIS A 103 14.91 -2.85 -2.76
CA HIS A 103 14.83 -3.35 -4.14
C HIS A 103 15.16 -2.22 -5.14
N PRO A 104 15.72 -2.49 -6.34
CA PRO A 104 15.96 -1.45 -7.34
C PRO A 104 14.68 -0.78 -7.86
N ASN A 105 13.52 -1.42 -7.75
CA ASN A 105 12.22 -0.89 -8.16
C ASN A 105 11.40 -0.47 -6.94
N THR A 106 11.94 0.40 -6.09
CA THR A 106 11.26 0.89 -4.89
C THR A 106 10.73 2.30 -5.11
N ALA A 107 9.52 2.56 -4.59
CA ALA A 107 8.99 3.90 -4.45
C ALA A 107 8.48 4.12 -3.02
N ARG A 108 8.73 5.32 -2.50
CA ARG A 108 8.15 5.86 -1.26
C ARG A 108 7.11 6.90 -1.66
N ILE A 109 5.84 6.59 -1.43
CA ILE A 109 4.68 7.38 -1.83
C ILE A 109 4.12 8.05 -0.58
N ARG A 110 4.02 9.38 -0.62
CA ARG A 110 3.35 10.17 0.42
C ARG A 110 2.14 10.88 -0.16
N LEU A 111 1.01 10.71 0.50
CA LEU A 111 -0.28 11.29 0.12
C LEU A 111 -0.76 12.22 1.22
N TYR A 112 -1.32 13.37 0.84
CA TYR A 112 -1.75 14.42 1.77
C TYR A 112 -3.17 14.91 1.43
N LYS A 113 -3.96 15.21 2.47
CA LYS A 113 -5.24 15.89 2.38
C LYS A 113 -5.53 16.63 3.68
N GLY A 114 -5.51 17.97 3.66
CA GLY A 114 -5.55 18.76 4.90
C GLY A 114 -4.43 18.36 5.87
N GLU A 115 -4.80 17.90 7.08
CA GLU A 115 -3.86 17.42 8.10
C GLU A 115 -3.56 15.91 8.00
N GLU A 116 -4.26 15.17 7.15
CA GLU A 116 -4.06 13.73 6.97
C GLU A 116 -2.88 13.45 6.05
N GLU A 117 -2.01 12.53 6.47
CA GLU A 117 -0.87 12.05 5.70
C GLU A 117 -0.74 10.53 5.87
N ILE A 118 -0.39 9.85 4.76
CA ILE A 118 0.19 8.51 4.84
C ILE A 118 1.51 8.45 4.07
N GLU A 119 2.37 7.54 4.48
CA GLU A 119 3.60 7.18 3.77
C GLU A 119 3.66 5.66 3.56
N VAL A 120 3.82 5.25 2.31
CA VAL A 120 3.91 3.84 1.91
C VAL A 120 5.21 3.62 1.16
N VAL A 121 5.97 2.60 1.53
CA VAL A 121 7.11 2.13 0.74
C VAL A 121 6.77 0.77 0.19
N ALA A 122 6.86 0.65 -1.13
CA ALA A 122 6.62 -0.60 -1.83
C ALA A 122 7.66 -0.85 -2.91
N CYS A 123 7.78 -2.12 -3.28
CA CYS A 123 8.75 -2.63 -4.24
C CYS A 123 8.03 -3.41 -5.34
N SER A 124 8.31 -3.12 -6.60
CA SER A 124 7.89 -4.00 -7.70
C SER A 124 8.90 -5.14 -7.88
N ILE A 125 8.52 -6.35 -7.49
CA ILE A 125 9.35 -7.56 -7.56
C ILE A 125 9.30 -8.30 -8.91
N GLY A 126 8.57 -7.76 -9.89
CA GLY A 126 8.51 -8.26 -11.26
C GLY A 126 7.21 -8.99 -11.60
N GLY A 127 6.90 -9.10 -12.91
CA GLY A 127 5.65 -9.71 -13.37
C GLY A 127 4.38 -8.99 -12.92
N GLY A 128 4.48 -7.69 -12.60
CA GLY A 128 3.38 -6.91 -12.03
C GLY A 128 3.10 -7.18 -10.54
N LYS A 129 3.90 -8.03 -9.88
CA LYS A 129 3.77 -8.27 -8.44
C LYS A 129 4.50 -7.19 -7.64
N ILE A 130 3.93 -6.84 -6.50
CA ILE A 130 4.46 -5.81 -5.61
C ILE A 130 4.55 -6.36 -4.18
N GLU A 131 5.39 -5.73 -3.37
CA GLU A 131 5.52 -5.99 -1.95
C GLU A 131 5.50 -4.65 -1.21
N VAL A 132 4.62 -4.51 -0.22
CA VAL A 132 4.61 -3.34 0.67
C VAL A 132 5.55 -3.64 1.83
N VAL A 133 6.61 -2.85 1.96
CA VAL A 133 7.69 -3.11 2.93
C VAL A 133 7.66 -2.14 4.11
N GLU A 134 6.99 -0.99 3.99
CA GLU A 134 6.88 0.00 5.06
C GLU A 134 5.55 0.73 4.98
N LEU A 135 4.91 0.99 6.12
CA LEU A 135 3.76 1.89 6.26
C LEU A 135 4.00 2.83 7.42
N ASN A 136 3.95 4.14 7.17
CA ASN A 136 4.15 5.20 8.17
C ASN A 136 5.43 4.98 9.01
N GLY A 137 6.51 4.48 8.40
CA GLY A 137 7.77 4.15 9.05
C GLY A 137 7.78 2.87 9.88
N PHE A 138 6.76 2.01 9.79
CA PHE A 138 6.77 0.67 10.36
C PHE A 138 7.07 -0.35 9.26
N ASP A 139 8.05 -1.23 9.50
CA ASP A 139 8.32 -2.35 8.61
C ASP A 139 7.10 -3.28 8.51
N LEU A 140 6.78 -3.68 7.29
CA LEU A 140 5.68 -4.57 6.97
C LEU A 140 6.18 -5.89 6.41
N GLN A 141 5.53 -6.98 6.83
CA GLN A 141 5.68 -8.31 6.25
C GLN A 141 4.28 -8.85 6.01
N LEU A 142 3.87 -8.82 4.74
CA LEU A 142 2.57 -9.33 4.27
C LEU A 142 2.82 -10.50 3.33
N SER A 143 1.98 -11.53 3.39
CA SER A 143 2.00 -12.60 2.39
C SER A 143 1.49 -12.08 1.04
N GLY A 144 0.58 -11.10 1.06
CA GLY A 144 -0.06 -10.51 -0.12
C GLY A 144 -1.03 -11.46 -0.82
N THR A 145 -1.45 -12.55 -0.16
CA THR A 145 -2.36 -13.56 -0.72
C THR A 145 -3.70 -13.67 -0.01
N SER A 146 -3.85 -12.96 1.10
CA SER A 146 -5.04 -12.97 1.96
C SER A 146 -5.38 -11.54 2.38
N PRO A 147 -6.66 -11.27 2.71
CA PRO A 147 -7.05 -10.00 3.31
C PRO A 147 -6.24 -9.68 4.55
N ALA A 148 -5.91 -8.41 4.74
CA ALA A 148 -5.12 -7.95 5.87
C ALA A 148 -5.72 -6.72 6.56
N LEU A 149 -5.74 -6.74 7.88
CA LEU A 149 -5.96 -5.58 8.73
C LEU A 149 -4.63 -4.96 9.14
N LEU A 150 -4.50 -3.66 8.93
CA LEU A 150 -3.39 -2.84 9.41
C LEU A 150 -3.93 -1.88 10.47
N ILE A 151 -3.56 -2.14 11.71
CA ILE A 151 -4.09 -1.44 12.87
C ILE A 151 -2.97 -0.67 13.53
N VAL A 152 -3.02 0.65 13.47
CA VAL A 152 -2.15 1.50 14.28
C VAL A 152 -2.79 1.64 15.65
N ASN A 153 -2.09 1.18 16.69
CA ASN A 153 -2.57 1.20 18.06
C ASN A 153 -1.57 1.88 19.00
N ASN A 154 -2.08 2.38 20.13
CA ASN A 154 -1.25 2.72 21.26
C ASN A 154 -0.71 1.42 21.88
N ASP A 155 0.61 1.30 22.02
CA ASP A 155 1.29 0.13 22.59
C ASP A 155 1.06 0.07 24.11
N ARG A 156 -0.14 -0.35 24.49
CA ARG A 156 -0.65 -0.42 25.87
C ARG A 156 -1.27 -1.78 26.15
N PHE A 157 -1.35 -2.09 27.44
CA PHE A 157 -1.98 -3.31 27.92
C PHE A 157 -3.40 -3.48 27.34
N GLY A 158 -3.68 -4.67 26.82
CA GLY A 158 -5.00 -5.03 26.28
C GLY A 158 -5.23 -4.68 24.81
N ALA A 159 -4.36 -3.94 24.13
CA ALA A 159 -4.57 -3.56 22.72
C ALA A 159 -4.71 -4.77 21.78
N ILE A 160 -3.75 -5.72 21.85
CA ILE A 160 -3.80 -6.96 21.05
C ILE A 160 -5.01 -7.80 21.44
N ALA A 161 -5.25 -7.96 22.75
CA ALA A 161 -6.35 -8.78 23.26
C ALA A 161 -7.72 -8.26 22.85
N ALA A 162 -7.91 -6.93 22.79
CA ALA A 162 -9.16 -6.32 22.36
C ALA A 162 -9.49 -6.72 20.91
N VAL A 163 -8.53 -6.55 20.00
CA VAL A 163 -8.70 -6.92 18.58
C VAL A 163 -8.93 -8.42 18.42
N SER A 164 -8.10 -9.26 19.04
CA SER A 164 -8.25 -10.72 18.92
C SER A 164 -9.56 -11.22 19.51
N SER A 165 -10.08 -10.57 20.57
CA SER A 165 -11.37 -10.95 21.17
C SER A 165 -12.54 -10.59 20.26
N ILE A 166 -12.48 -9.47 19.55
CA ILE A 166 -13.50 -9.09 18.55
C ILE A 166 -13.49 -10.11 17.41
N LEU A 167 -12.32 -10.42 16.86
CA LEU A 167 -12.21 -11.43 15.80
C LEU A 167 -12.75 -12.80 16.26
N ALA A 168 -12.41 -13.22 17.47
CA ALA A 168 -12.91 -14.47 18.05
C ALA A 168 -14.43 -14.46 18.28
N LYS A 169 -15.01 -13.34 18.74
CA LYS A 169 -16.46 -13.16 18.92
C LYS A 169 -17.23 -13.35 17.60
N HIS A 170 -16.63 -12.94 16.49
CA HIS A 170 -17.19 -13.09 15.14
C HIS A 170 -16.70 -14.35 14.42
N GLU A 171 -16.05 -15.28 15.13
CA GLU A 171 -15.56 -16.56 14.62
C GLU A 171 -14.58 -16.44 13.43
N ILE A 172 -13.84 -15.33 13.36
CA ILE A 172 -12.87 -15.05 12.29
C ILE A 172 -11.52 -15.70 12.61
N ASN A 173 -11.01 -16.50 11.66
CA ASN A 173 -9.68 -17.08 11.75
C ASN A 173 -8.57 -16.09 11.38
N ILE A 174 -7.45 -16.21 12.10
CA ILE A 174 -6.23 -15.44 11.87
C ILE A 174 -5.17 -16.38 11.27
N SER A 175 -4.80 -16.13 10.01
CA SER A 175 -3.71 -16.85 9.34
C SER A 175 -2.36 -16.38 9.87
N THR A 176 -2.16 -15.08 9.93
CA THR A 176 -0.91 -14.45 10.38
C THR A 176 -1.21 -13.26 11.26
N MET A 177 -0.48 -13.08 12.35
CA MET A 177 -0.46 -11.83 13.12
C MET A 177 0.97 -11.41 13.39
N SER A 178 1.28 -10.15 13.13
CA SER A 178 2.56 -9.54 13.51
C SER A 178 2.33 -8.18 14.16
N VAL A 179 3.25 -7.78 15.05
CA VAL A 179 3.21 -6.47 15.71
C VAL A 179 4.60 -5.86 15.64
N SER A 180 4.68 -4.68 15.04
CA SER A 180 5.90 -3.87 14.97
C SER A 180 5.74 -2.61 15.81
N ARG A 181 6.73 -2.28 16.63
CA ARG A 181 6.72 -1.07 17.47
C ARG A 181 7.89 -0.17 17.10
N LYS A 182 7.65 1.13 16.97
CA LYS A 182 8.73 2.12 16.80
C LYS A 182 9.50 2.34 18.10
N GLU A 183 8.77 2.53 19.19
CA GLU A 183 9.30 2.74 20.53
C GLU A 183 8.34 2.16 21.57
N LYS A 184 8.88 1.62 22.66
CA LYS A 184 8.08 1.03 23.74
C LYS A 184 7.09 2.05 24.31
N GLY A 185 5.81 1.69 24.36
CA GLY A 185 4.76 2.51 25.01
C GLY A 185 4.21 3.68 24.18
N ARG A 186 4.59 3.77 22.90
CA ARG A 186 4.03 4.77 21.95
C ARG A 186 3.06 4.12 20.98
N ARG A 187 3.41 4.07 19.69
CA ARG A 187 2.60 3.46 18.63
C ARG A 187 3.18 2.12 18.20
N ALA A 188 2.29 1.18 17.96
CA ALA A 188 2.58 -0.07 17.29
C ALA A 188 1.69 -0.20 16.05
N LEU A 189 2.17 -0.96 15.08
CA LEU A 189 1.41 -1.42 13.93
C LEU A 189 1.17 -2.92 14.12
N MET A 190 -0.09 -3.28 14.30
CA MET A 190 -0.56 -4.66 14.30
C MET A 190 -1.07 -5.00 12.90
N VAL A 191 -0.52 -6.06 12.33
CA VAL A 191 -0.92 -6.58 11.01
C VAL A 191 -1.55 -7.94 11.23
N ILE A 192 -2.76 -8.13 10.74
CA ILE A 192 -3.52 -9.39 10.87
C ILE A 192 -3.98 -9.82 9.49
N GLU A 193 -3.48 -10.96 9.00
CA GLU A 193 -4.04 -11.60 7.80
C GLU A 193 -5.13 -12.59 8.21
N THR A 194 -6.31 -12.45 7.63
CA THR A 194 -7.48 -13.28 7.90
C THR A 194 -7.81 -14.17 6.70
N ASP A 195 -8.52 -15.27 6.96
CA ASP A 195 -8.91 -16.20 5.88
C ASP A 195 -10.01 -15.61 4.96
N GLU A 196 -10.75 -14.63 5.48
CA GLU A 196 -11.88 -13.99 4.80
C GLU A 196 -11.86 -12.46 4.99
N LEU A 197 -12.56 -11.76 4.09
CA LEU A 197 -12.79 -10.32 4.20
C LEU A 197 -13.72 -10.04 5.39
N LEU A 198 -13.38 -9.02 6.19
CA LEU A 198 -14.19 -8.68 7.34
C LEU A 198 -15.38 -7.80 6.94
N ALA A 199 -16.53 -8.08 7.53
CA ALA A 199 -17.68 -7.21 7.43
C ALA A 199 -17.41 -5.85 8.10
N ASP A 200 -17.97 -4.78 7.54
CA ASP A 200 -17.80 -3.40 8.05
C ASP A 200 -18.12 -3.27 9.54
N GLU A 201 -19.11 -4.03 10.03
CA GLU A 201 -19.51 -4.07 11.44
C GLU A 201 -18.35 -4.47 12.36
N ILE A 202 -17.53 -5.44 11.95
CA ILE A 202 -16.37 -5.92 12.71
C ILE A 202 -15.28 -4.84 12.73
N ILE A 203 -15.08 -4.17 11.59
CA ILE A 203 -14.09 -3.10 11.44
C ILE A 203 -14.45 -1.90 12.32
N GLU A 204 -15.73 -1.52 12.37
CA GLU A 204 -16.20 -0.45 13.26
C GLU A 204 -16.05 -0.83 14.74
N GLU A 205 -16.37 -2.08 15.13
CA GLU A 205 -16.14 -2.55 16.51
C GLU A 205 -14.66 -2.48 16.93
N ILE A 206 -13.73 -2.73 15.99
CA ILE A 206 -12.28 -2.57 16.22
C ILE A 206 -11.92 -1.08 16.35
N LYS A 207 -12.45 -0.20 15.50
CA LYS A 207 -12.17 1.25 15.55
C LYS A 207 -12.64 1.90 16.85
N GLU A 208 -13.71 1.40 17.46
CA GLU A 208 -14.24 1.91 18.73
C GLU A 208 -13.36 1.60 19.95
N GLN A 209 -12.38 0.71 19.81
CA GLN A 209 -11.49 0.35 20.91
C GLN A 209 -10.56 1.52 21.26
N SER A 210 -10.52 1.88 22.55
CA SER A 210 -9.78 3.06 23.05
C SER A 210 -8.27 3.07 22.78
N ASN A 211 -7.67 1.89 22.51
CA ASN A 211 -6.25 1.77 22.17
C ASN A 211 -5.98 1.83 20.66
N ILE A 212 -7.02 1.89 19.82
CA ILE A 212 -6.89 1.88 18.36
C ILE A 212 -6.92 3.31 17.84
N CYS A 213 -5.92 3.65 17.03
CA CYS A 213 -5.78 4.99 16.44
C CYS A 213 -6.26 5.00 14.99
N GLN A 214 -5.98 3.93 14.24
CA GLN A 214 -6.33 3.81 12.84
C GLN A 214 -6.49 2.34 12.47
N VAL A 215 -7.49 2.05 11.63
CA VAL A 215 -7.72 0.73 11.05
C VAL A 215 -7.83 0.86 9.53
N THR A 216 -6.97 0.15 8.84
CA THR A 216 -6.93 0.07 7.39
C THR A 216 -7.03 -1.39 6.95
N ILE A 217 -7.66 -1.62 5.80
CA ILE A 217 -7.89 -2.97 5.25
C ILE A 217 -7.18 -3.02 3.91
N MET A 218 -6.57 -4.16 3.61
CA MET A 218 -6.05 -4.52 2.30
C MET A 218 -6.76 -5.79 1.84
N ASP A 219 -7.30 -5.76 0.62
CA ASP A 219 -8.05 -6.83 -0.03
C ASP A 219 -7.27 -7.53 -1.16
#